data_AF-A0A974UUX1-F1
#
_entry.id   AF-A0A974UUX1-F1
#
_cell.length_a   1.000
_cell.length_b   1.000
_cell.length_c   1.000
_cell.angle_alpha   90.00
_cell.angle_beta   90.00
_cell.angle_gamma   90.00
#
_symmetry.space_group_name_H-M   'P 1'
#
loop_
_entity.id
_entity.type
_entity.pdbx_description
1 polymer ?
#
loop_
_entity_poly.entity_id
_entity_poly.type
_entity_poly.pdbx_seq_one_letter_code
_entity_poly.pdbx_strand_id
1 'polypeptide(L)'
;MEQGRRRGPIGVGDFARYDLRRRYQLTLHGDFHYCVMTFPRMALGVPEPALEAMVEHAFATASGVGQVFASCLLSTLEQHGVSPSGLRRRITG
;
A
#
# COMPACT_ATOMS: atom_id res chain seq x y z
N MET A 1 11.04 0.05 -0.60
CA MET A 1 10.18 -0.52 -1.67
C MET A 1 10.54 0.14 -2.98
N GLU A 2 10.62 -0.64 -4.06
CA GLU A 2 11.04 -0.18 -5.38
C GLU A 2 10.09 -0.69 -6.47
N GLN A 3 9.60 0.22 -7.33
CA GLN A 3 8.85 -0.13 -8.54
C GLN A 3 8.93 1.03 -9.56
N GLY A 4 9.50 0.78 -10.74
CA GLY A 4 9.70 1.82 -11.74
C GLY A 4 10.62 2.93 -11.24
N ARG A 5 10.16 4.18 -11.27
CA ARG A 5 10.88 5.35 -10.72
C ARG A 5 10.73 5.50 -9.20
N ARG A 6 9.77 4.81 -8.59
CA ARG A 6 9.54 4.89 -7.14
C ARG A 6 10.63 4.11 -6.42
N ARG A 7 11.35 4.81 -5.54
CA ARG A 7 12.28 4.24 -4.57
C ARG A 7 12.13 4.97 -3.25
N GLY A 8 12.08 4.23 -2.15
CA GLY A 8 12.09 4.84 -0.83
C GLY A 8 11.66 3.89 0.29
N PRO A 9 11.99 4.25 1.54
CA PRO A 9 11.44 3.58 2.71
C PRO A 9 9.92 3.82 2.78
N ILE A 10 9.22 2.87 3.37
CA ILE A 10 7.82 3.02 3.80
C ILE A 10 7.87 2.87 5.31
N GLY A 11 7.52 3.93 6.03
CA GLY A 11 7.54 3.96 7.49
C GLY A 11 6.26 3.39 8.09
N VAL A 12 6.24 3.36 9.42
CA VAL A 12 5.02 3.04 10.18
C VAL A 12 3.94 4.08 9.86
N GLY A 13 2.75 3.60 9.51
CA GLY A 13 1.63 4.44 9.15
C GLY A 13 1.64 4.92 7.70
N ASP A 14 2.70 4.70 6.93
CA ASP A 14 2.69 4.98 5.49
C ASP A 14 1.91 3.91 4.73
N PHE A 15 1.34 4.28 3.58
CA PHE A 15 0.87 3.31 2.60
C PHE A 15 1.50 3.56 1.24
N ALA A 16 1.73 2.47 0.52
CA ALA A 16 2.26 2.48 -0.83
C ALA A 16 1.31 1.76 -1.76
N ARG A 17 1.15 2.32 -2.96
CA ARG A 17 0.46 1.65 -4.07
C ARG A 17 1.51 1.09 -5.01
N TYR A 18 1.22 -0.08 -5.55
CA TYR A 18 2.03 -0.72 -6.57
C TYR A 18 1.15 -1.48 -7.55
N ASP A 19 1.60 -1.58 -8.79
CA ASP A 19 0.96 -2.38 -9.82
C ASP A 19 1.52 -3.81 -9.78
N LEU A 20 0.68 -4.79 -9.44
CA LEU A 20 1.07 -6.20 -9.40
C LEU A 20 1.52 -6.76 -10.76
N ARG A 21 1.19 -6.09 -11.88
CA ARG A 21 1.63 -6.49 -13.23
C ARG A 21 3.07 -6.09 -13.52
N ARG A 22 3.65 -5.20 -12.71
CA ARG A 22 5.01 -4.66 -12.90
C ARG A 22 5.94 -5.29 -11.87
N ARG A 23 7.20 -5.52 -12.26
CA ARG A 23 8.24 -5.97 -11.32
C ARG A 23 8.34 -4.96 -10.17
N TYR A 24 8.37 -5.48 -8.94
CA TYR A 24 8.60 -4.69 -7.74
C TYR A 24 9.55 -5.44 -6.80
N GLN A 25 10.23 -4.67 -5.96
CA GLN A 25 11.06 -5.21 -4.89
C GLN A 25 10.60 -4.63 -3.55
N LEU A 26 10.28 -5.52 -2.61
CA LEU A 26 9.92 -5.19 -1.24
C LEU A 26 10.97 -5.78 -0.32
N THR A 27 11.82 -4.91 0.23
CA THR A 27 12.73 -5.27 1.32
C THR A 27 12.07 -4.85 2.63
N LEU A 28 11.89 -5.82 3.53
CA LEU A 28 11.35 -5.61 4.87
C LEU A 28 12.49 -5.80 5.88
N HIS A 29 12.58 -4.91 6.85
CA HIS A 29 13.61 -4.96 7.89
C HIS A 29 12.95 -5.15 9.26
N GLY A 30 13.44 -6.14 10.03
CA GLY A 30 12.92 -6.46 11.36
C GLY A 30 11.52 -7.05 11.37
N ASP A 31 10.87 -6.99 12.54
CA ASP A 31 9.47 -7.38 12.71
C ASP A 31 8.54 -6.30 12.15
N PHE A 32 8.25 -6.41 10.85
CA PHE A 32 7.38 -5.47 10.15
C PHE A 32 6.00 -6.05 9.90
N HIS A 33 4.97 -5.37 10.42
CA HIS A 33 3.56 -5.70 10.20
C HIS A 33 2.95 -4.74 9.19
N TYR A 34 2.30 -5.29 8.15
CA TYR A 34 1.64 -4.50 7.13
C TYR A 34 0.39 -5.22 6.63
N CYS A 35 -0.57 -4.43 6.18
CA CYS A 35 -1.76 -4.90 5.50
C CYS A 35 -1.65 -4.59 4.02
N VAL A 36 -1.99 -5.57 3.17
CA VAL A 36 -2.09 -5.39 1.73
C VAL A 36 -3.55 -5.55 1.33
N MET A 37 -4.04 -4.56 0.61
CA MET A 37 -5.35 -4.61 -0.02
C MET A 37 -5.15 -4.52 -1.53
N THR A 38 -5.77 -5.45 -2.25
CA THR A 38 -5.70 -5.51 -3.71
C THR A 38 -7.05 -5.16 -4.29
N PHE A 39 -7.07 -4.24 -5.24
CA PHE A 39 -8.28 -3.86 -5.96
C PHE A 39 -8.15 -4.21 -7.44
N PRO A 40 -9.21 -4.75 -8.08
CA PRO A 40 -9.28 -4.80 -9.54
C PRO A 40 -9.20 -3.38 -10.10
N ARG A 41 -8.36 -3.14 -11.11
CA ARG A 41 -8.23 -1.81 -11.76
C ARG A 41 -9.57 -1.25 -12.21
N MET A 42 -10.44 -2.09 -12.77
CA MET A 42 -11.78 -1.69 -13.23
C MET A 42 -12.67 -1.20 -12.09
N ALA A 43 -12.49 -1.71 -10.86
CA ALA A 43 -13.29 -1.28 -9.71
C ALA A 43 -12.89 0.11 -9.20
N LEU A 44 -11.70 0.61 -9.55
CA LEU A 44 -11.24 1.93 -9.15
C LEU A 44 -11.92 3.05 -9.95
N GLY A 45 -12.43 2.76 -11.15
CA GLY A 45 -13.05 3.77 -12.02
C GLY A 45 -12.08 4.88 -12.45
N VAL A 46 -10.77 4.68 -12.32
CA VAL A 46 -9.74 5.67 -12.63
C VAL A 46 -9.15 5.37 -14.03
N PRO A 47 -8.94 6.39 -14.89
CA PRO A 47 -8.26 6.20 -16.17
C PRO A 47 -6.85 5.61 -16.03
N GLU A 48 -6.43 4.77 -17.00
CA GLU A 48 -5.12 4.09 -16.98
C GLU A 48 -3.94 5.05 -16.73
N PRO A 49 -3.82 6.23 -17.37
CA PRO A 49 -2.70 7.14 -17.11
C PRO A 49 -2.65 7.65 -15.67
N ALA A 50 -3.82 7.88 -15.06
CA ALA A 50 -3.90 8.30 -13.67
C ALA A 50 -3.52 7.16 -12.70
N LEU A 51 -3.89 5.91 -13.02
CA LEU A 51 -3.43 4.75 -12.27
C LEU A 51 -1.90 4.58 -12.31
N GLU A 52 -1.27 4.88 -13.44
CA GLU A 52 0.18 4.86 -13.55
C GLU A 52 0.85 5.94 -12.69
N ALA A 53 0.36 7.18 -12.76
CA ALA A 53 0.84 8.28 -11.93
C ALA A 53 0.66 8.00 -10.43
N MET A 54 -0.41 7.29 -10.05
CA MET A 54 -0.69 6.88 -8.67
C MET A 54 0.35 5.89 -8.11
N VAL A 55 0.96 5.06 -8.95
CA VAL A 55 2.00 4.09 -8.55
C VAL A 55 3.36 4.77 -8.36
N GLU A 56 3.64 5.82 -9.12
CA GLU A 56 4.92 6.54 -9.07
C GLU A 56 5.11 7.35 -7.78
N HIS A 57 4.02 7.75 -7.13
CA HIS A 57 4.07 8.65 -5.96
C HIS A 57 3.67 7.94 -4.66
N ALA A 58 4.46 8.15 -3.61
CA ALA A 58 4.07 7.83 -2.24
C ALA A 58 3.08 8.87 -1.72
N PHE A 59 2.00 8.42 -1.11
CA PHE A 59 1.22 9.28 -0.25
C PHE A 59 1.82 9.21 1.14
N ALA A 60 2.42 10.30 1.58
CA ALA A 60 2.75 10.44 2.99
C ALA A 60 1.45 10.50 3.79
N THR A 61 1.29 9.66 4.79
CA THR A 61 0.17 9.79 5.72
C THR A 61 0.31 10.97 6.66
N ALA A 62 1.46 11.65 6.67
CA ALA A 62 1.57 12.99 7.24
C ALA A 62 0.82 14.06 6.42
N SER A 63 0.40 13.76 5.18
CA SER A 63 -0.49 14.65 4.41
C SER A 63 -1.95 14.46 4.84
N GLY A 64 -2.73 15.55 4.88
CA GLY A 64 -4.14 15.49 5.28
C GLY A 64 -4.98 14.48 4.48
N VAL A 65 -4.71 14.33 3.18
CA VAL A 65 -5.37 13.33 2.31
C VAL A 65 -4.95 11.91 2.69
N GLY A 66 -3.66 11.70 3.00
CA GLY A 66 -3.15 10.41 3.46
C GLY A 66 -3.77 9.98 4.78
N GLN A 67 -3.94 10.90 5.74
CA GLN A 67 -4.62 10.60 7.00
C GLN A 67 -6.07 10.18 6.79
N VAL A 68 -6.83 10.94 5.98
CA VAL A 68 -8.25 10.62 5.72
C VAL A 68 -8.39 9.25 5.07
N PHE A 69 -7.55 8.94 4.08
CA PHE A 69 -7.58 7.64 3.42
C PHE A 69 -7.22 6.50 4.39
N ALA A 70 -6.16 6.66 5.18
CA ALA A 70 -5.74 5.66 6.16
C ALA A 70 -6.83 5.38 7.20
N SER A 71 -7.44 6.44 7.77
CA SER A 71 -8.52 6.31 8.75
C SER A 71 -9.74 5.62 8.17
N CYS A 72 -10.15 5.98 6.95
CA CYS A 72 -11.27 5.34 6.26
C CYS A 72 -10.99 3.85 6.01
N LEU A 73 -9.79 3.53 5.52
CA LEU A 73 -9.38 2.15 5.26
C LEU A 73 -9.37 1.30 6.53
N LEU A 74 -8.70 1.76 7.59
CA LEU A 74 -8.62 1.02 8.85
C LEU A 74 -10.01 0.76 9.43
N SER A 75 -10.86 1.78 9.46
CA SER A 75 -12.25 1.65 9.94
C SER A 75 -13.04 0.63 9.11
N THR A 76 -12.86 0.63 7.79
CA THR A 76 -13.52 -0.35 6.90
C THR A 76 -13.04 -1.77 7.18
N LEU A 77 -11.73 -1.98 7.34
CA LEU A 77 -11.16 -3.29 7.62
C LEU A 77 -11.65 -3.85 8.96
N GLU A 78 -11.69 -3.01 10.00
CA GLU A 78 -12.20 -3.37 11.33
C GLU A 78 -13.67 -3.80 11.27
N GLN A 79 -14.52 -3.02 10.57
CA GLN A 79 -15.95 -3.33 10.41
C GLN A 79 -16.20 -4.66 9.68
N HIS A 80 -15.33 -5.03 8.75
CA HIS A 80 -15.44 -6.28 7.99
C HIS A 80 -14.69 -7.46 8.63
N GLY A 81 -14.20 -7.30 9.86
CA GLY A 81 -13.46 -8.36 10.57
C GLY A 81 -12.15 -8.76 9.89
N VAL A 82 -11.65 -7.93 8.97
CA VAL A 82 -10.38 -8.14 8.29
C VAL A 82 -9.30 -7.63 9.22
N SER A 83 -8.74 -8.53 10.03
CA SER A 83 -7.58 -8.17 10.84
C SER A 83 -6.41 -7.82 9.92
N PRO A 84 -5.73 -6.66 10.13
CA PRO A 84 -4.50 -6.29 9.41
C PRO A 84 -3.39 -7.35 9.52
N SER A 85 -3.55 -8.33 10.42
CA SER A 85 -2.64 -9.45 10.65
C SER A 85 -2.61 -10.52 9.55
N GLY A 86 -3.42 -10.38 8.49
CA GLY A 86 -3.63 -11.40 7.45
C GLY A 86 -2.43 -11.78 6.56
N LEU A 87 -1.26 -11.15 6.69
CA LEU A 87 -0.07 -11.54 5.93
C LEU A 87 1.21 -11.54 6.79
N ARG A 88 1.23 -12.33 7.88
CA ARG A 88 2.47 -12.73 8.55
C ARG A 88 3.29 -13.65 7.63
N ARG A 89 3.97 -13.10 6.62
CA ARG A 89 5.09 -13.80 6.00
C ARG A 89 6.31 -13.62 6.90
N ARG A 90 6.59 -14.63 7.72
CA ARG A 90 7.90 -14.77 8.37
C ARG A 90 8.92 -15.01 7.25
N ILE A 91 9.68 -13.98 6.89
CA ILE A 91 10.82 -14.12 5.99
C ILE A 91 11.98 -14.57 6.86
N THR A 92 12.25 -15.87 6.89
CA THR A 92 13.55 -16.39 7.34
C THR A 92 14.59 -15.90 6.33
N GLY A 93 15.58 -15.15 6.83
CA GLY A 93 16.69 -14.61 6.04
C GLY A 93 17.61 -15.68 5.48
#